data_AF-A0A1Q6Y1K2-F1
#
_entry.id   AF-A0A1Q6Y1K2-F1
#
_cell.length_a   1.000
_cell.length_b   1.000
_cell.length_c   1.000
_cell.angle_alpha   90.00
_cell.angle_beta   90.00
_cell.angle_gamma   90.00
#
_symmetry.space_group_name_H-M   'P 1'
#
loop_
_entity.id
_entity.type
_entity.pdbx_description
1 polymer ?
#
loop_
_entity_poly.entity_id
_entity_poly.type
_entity_poly.pdbx_seq_one_letter_code
_entity_poly.pdbx_strand_id
1 'polypeptide(L)'
;MLSRRRFLRLAALSAATPVFDVRLPRGLDFTLQNSPTAQKYLIETMPGGVALFDYNNDGLLDIFLVNGGRLTSPMQVPERFDRTNPRYWNRLYRQNKDGSFTDVTEAARLANPGIGNYGMGVAVADYDNDGFADLFVTNYGKNILYHNNGDGTFTDVTAKAGVAGGGWSVSAGFFDYNNDGHLDLFVTRYMEWDTKHSKTCGGAWRTYCPPAEFPATTNLLYRNRGDGTFQDVSQKSGIANKKGRALGVAFADYNADGFTDVFVANDGMQQYLYRNNGDETFTECALESGAALSADGKPLSGMGTVFQDYDNDGQPDIFVTVLPREIYGAYHNDGEGLFTSRNLETGLGALTAGSSGWGVGLEDFDNDGWKDLLVAQSHVLDNVEDIDHSLHYLEPPLLALNHEGRFERADSGITIPVAGRGLAFGDLNNDGWMDAVLTVLGGHPIVLMNRGGKRHWLTITLRGTRSSRDGLGARVRVNGQTRFATTAGSYLSANDRRLHFGLGDSNSAVIDVWWPSGAHQEIKDARADQFLEVREPERL
;
A
#
# COMPACT_ATOMS: atom_id res chain seq x y z
N MET A 1 -20.93 -54.28 31.80
CA MET A 1 -19.66 -53.68 32.25
C MET A 1 -19.07 -52.88 31.09
N LEU A 2 -19.42 -51.59 31.01
CA LEU A 2 -18.80 -50.64 30.08
C LEU A 2 -17.73 -49.85 30.85
N SER A 3 -16.53 -49.72 30.29
CA SER A 3 -15.50 -48.81 30.79
C SER A 3 -15.05 -47.85 29.70
N ARG A 4 -15.52 -46.61 29.84
CA ARG A 4 -14.84 -45.31 29.65
C ARG A 4 -13.76 -45.22 28.55
N ARG A 5 -14.14 -44.66 27.40
CA ARG A 5 -13.23 -43.85 26.58
C ARG A 5 -13.33 -42.39 27.02
N ARG A 6 -12.20 -41.83 27.46
CA ARG A 6 -11.99 -40.40 27.71
C ARG A 6 -12.12 -39.67 26.36
N PHE A 7 -13.12 -38.81 26.22
CA PHE A 7 -13.08 -37.73 25.24
C PHE A 7 -12.12 -36.67 25.77
N LEU A 8 -11.00 -36.46 25.08
CA LEU A 8 -10.31 -35.17 25.14
C LEU A 8 -11.28 -34.14 24.53
N ARG A 9 -11.77 -33.21 25.34
CA ARG A 9 -12.22 -31.92 24.82
C ARG A 9 -10.94 -31.19 24.40
N LEU A 10 -10.70 -31.06 23.09
CA LEU A 10 -9.99 -29.90 22.60
C LEU A 10 -10.85 -28.70 23.02
N ALA A 11 -10.38 -27.94 24.00
CA ALA A 11 -10.81 -26.57 24.13
C ALA A 11 -10.23 -25.86 22.91
N ALA A 12 -11.07 -25.57 21.92
CA ALA A 12 -10.76 -24.51 20.99
C ALA A 12 -10.62 -23.24 21.85
N LEU A 13 -9.39 -22.78 22.06
CA LEU A 13 -9.20 -21.37 22.32
C LEU A 13 -9.75 -20.68 21.07
N SER A 14 -10.96 -20.14 21.16
CA SER A 14 -11.43 -19.17 20.19
C SER A 14 -10.41 -18.03 20.24
N ALA A 15 -9.54 -17.93 19.23
CA ALA A 15 -8.85 -16.68 18.97
C ALA A 15 -9.92 -15.57 18.96
N ALA A 16 -9.67 -14.48 19.67
CA ALA A 16 -10.63 -13.40 19.72
C ALA A 16 -10.56 -12.67 18.39
N THR A 17 -11.55 -12.89 17.52
CA THR A 17 -11.68 -12.16 16.26
C THR A 17 -11.66 -10.66 16.54
N PRO A 18 -10.86 -9.86 15.81
CA PRO A 18 -10.84 -8.41 15.98
C PRO A 18 -12.22 -7.84 15.71
N VAL A 19 -12.61 -6.84 16.49
CA VAL A 19 -13.92 -6.18 16.37
C VAL A 19 -13.69 -4.76 15.92
N PHE A 20 -14.16 -4.43 14.71
CA PHE A 20 -14.06 -3.08 14.17
C PHE A 20 -15.35 -2.28 14.39
N ASP A 21 -15.20 -1.02 14.78
CA ASP A 21 -16.24 -0.02 14.64
C ASP A 21 -16.15 0.63 13.26
N VAL A 22 -17.12 0.30 12.42
CA VAL A 22 -17.22 0.82 11.06
C VAL A 22 -18.05 2.09 11.08
N ARG A 23 -17.37 3.24 11.02
CA ARG A 23 -18.05 4.55 11.03
C ARG A 23 -17.28 5.56 10.21
N LEU A 24 -17.99 6.57 9.71
CA LEU A 24 -17.35 7.80 9.24
C LEU A 24 -17.07 8.68 10.48
N PRO A 25 -15.81 8.95 10.85
CA PRO A 25 -15.50 9.79 11.99
C PRO A 25 -16.05 11.20 11.80
N ARG A 26 -16.41 11.84 12.92
CA ARG A 26 -16.90 13.23 12.91
C ARG A 26 -15.83 14.14 12.29
N GLY A 27 -16.24 14.93 11.30
CA GLY A 27 -15.37 15.90 10.62
C GLY A 27 -14.62 15.36 9.40
N LEU A 28 -14.72 14.06 9.12
CA LEU A 28 -14.20 13.46 7.88
C LEU A 28 -15.27 13.54 6.77
N ASP A 29 -15.32 14.65 6.01
CA ASP A 29 -16.30 14.89 4.94
C ASP A 29 -15.67 14.83 3.54
N PHE A 30 -15.44 13.61 3.07
CA PHE A 30 -14.84 13.34 1.76
C PHE A 30 -15.74 12.45 0.91
N THR A 31 -15.81 12.72 -0.39
CA THR A 31 -16.36 11.79 -1.38
C THR A 31 -15.37 11.66 -2.53
N LEU A 32 -14.94 10.43 -2.85
CA LEU A 32 -14.02 10.19 -3.95
C LEU A 32 -14.70 10.45 -5.29
N GLN A 33 -14.31 11.53 -5.95
CA GLN A 33 -14.87 11.96 -7.24
C GLN A 33 -14.14 11.29 -8.41
N ASN A 34 -14.54 10.07 -8.73
CA ASN A 34 -14.05 9.37 -9.92
C ASN A 34 -14.79 9.73 -11.22
N SER A 35 -15.80 10.60 -11.13
CA SER A 35 -16.55 11.17 -12.27
C SER A 35 -17.00 10.15 -13.33
N PRO A 36 -17.75 9.10 -12.98
CA PRO A 36 -18.14 8.07 -13.93
C PRO A 36 -18.97 8.64 -15.08
N THR A 37 -18.77 8.12 -16.29
CA THR A 37 -19.46 8.57 -17.51
C THR A 37 -20.06 7.41 -18.28
N ALA A 38 -21.07 7.70 -19.11
CA ALA A 38 -21.63 6.71 -20.03
C ALA A 38 -20.61 6.17 -21.06
N GLN A 39 -19.47 6.85 -21.24
CA GLN A 39 -18.41 6.40 -22.15
C GLN A 39 -17.48 5.37 -21.52
N LYS A 40 -17.52 5.19 -20.18
CA LYS A 40 -16.67 4.24 -19.44
C LYS A 40 -15.18 4.42 -19.76
N TYR A 41 -14.67 5.62 -19.52
CA TYR A 41 -13.23 5.87 -19.65
C TYR A 41 -12.50 5.11 -18.55
N LEU A 42 -11.45 4.35 -18.91
CA LEU A 42 -10.73 3.48 -17.95
C LEU A 42 -10.22 4.25 -16.71
N ILE A 43 -9.91 5.54 -16.85
CA ILE A 43 -9.47 6.40 -15.76
C ILE A 43 -10.49 6.55 -14.61
N GLU A 44 -11.78 6.31 -14.89
CA GLU A 44 -12.88 6.38 -13.92
C GLU A 44 -12.79 5.29 -12.84
N THR A 45 -12.07 4.19 -13.10
CA THR A 45 -12.03 3.02 -12.20
C THR A 45 -10.77 2.95 -11.33
N MET A 46 -9.82 3.87 -11.52
CA MET A 46 -8.48 3.77 -10.94
C MET A 46 -8.15 4.68 -9.73
N PRO A 47 -8.78 5.84 -9.47
CA PRO A 47 -8.30 6.73 -8.40
C PRO A 47 -8.60 6.16 -7.01
N GLY A 48 -7.98 6.78 -5.99
CA GLY A 48 -8.41 6.59 -4.60
C GLY A 48 -7.30 6.28 -3.62
N GLY A 49 -6.06 6.73 -3.85
CA GLY A 49 -5.00 6.60 -2.85
C GLY A 49 -5.34 7.26 -1.52
N VAL A 50 -4.81 6.68 -0.45
CA VAL A 50 -4.94 7.17 0.93
C VAL A 50 -3.59 7.06 1.63
N ALA A 51 -3.28 8.02 2.50
CA ALA A 51 -2.11 7.97 3.37
C ALA A 51 -2.48 8.20 4.82
N LEU A 52 -1.81 7.47 5.72
CA LEU A 52 -1.83 7.70 7.17
C LEU A 52 -0.45 8.16 7.64
N PHE A 53 -0.35 9.36 8.18
CA PHE A 53 0.91 9.93 8.65
C PHE A 53 0.64 11.10 9.61
N ASP A 54 1.59 11.37 10.51
CA ASP A 54 1.55 12.53 11.40
C ASP A 54 2.20 13.74 10.69
N TYR A 55 1.39 14.64 10.11
CA TYR A 55 1.93 15.71 9.25
C TYR A 55 2.53 16.87 10.06
N ASN A 56 2.13 17.02 11.32
CA ASN A 56 2.51 18.15 12.18
C ASN A 56 3.36 17.72 13.39
N ASN A 57 3.74 16.45 13.48
CA ASN A 57 4.50 15.83 14.57
C ASN A 57 3.80 15.98 15.94
N ASP A 58 2.47 15.91 15.99
CA ASP A 58 1.70 15.98 17.25
C ASP A 58 1.44 14.61 17.91
N GLY A 59 1.90 13.54 17.26
CA GLY A 59 1.80 12.15 17.71
C GLY A 59 0.52 11.44 17.30
N LEU A 60 -0.38 12.08 16.55
CA LEU A 60 -1.60 11.47 16.02
C LEU A 60 -1.48 11.29 14.51
N LEU A 61 -2.04 10.18 14.00
CA LEU A 61 -2.10 9.96 12.57
C LEU A 61 -3.21 10.81 11.92
N ASP A 62 -2.82 11.54 10.89
CA ASP A 62 -3.70 12.30 10.01
C ASP A 62 -4.02 11.50 8.75
N ILE A 63 -5.10 11.88 8.06
CA ILE A 63 -5.57 11.18 6.87
C ILE A 63 -5.42 12.10 5.66
N PHE A 64 -4.67 11.67 4.65
CA PHE A 64 -4.65 12.30 3.33
C PHE A 64 -5.35 11.45 2.28
N LEU A 65 -6.31 12.04 1.56
CA LEU A 65 -7.15 11.36 0.59
C LEU A 65 -6.95 11.97 -0.79
N VAL A 66 -6.52 11.14 -1.74
CA VAL A 66 -6.32 11.54 -3.14
C VAL A 66 -7.64 11.47 -3.88
N ASN A 67 -7.93 12.49 -4.68
CA ASN A 67 -9.20 12.64 -5.37
C ASN A 67 -9.00 12.70 -6.89
N GLY A 68 -10.02 12.26 -7.63
CA GLY A 68 -10.05 12.36 -9.08
C GLY A 68 -10.32 13.78 -9.57
N GLY A 69 -10.64 13.90 -10.84
CA GLY A 69 -10.95 15.17 -11.49
C GLY A 69 -12.26 15.12 -12.27
N ARG A 70 -12.69 16.29 -12.75
CA ARG A 70 -13.89 16.39 -13.58
C ARG A 70 -13.70 15.70 -14.93
N LEU A 71 -14.62 14.81 -15.26
CA LEU A 71 -14.79 14.25 -16.59
C LEU A 71 -16.08 14.78 -17.23
N THR A 72 -16.07 14.95 -18.55
CA THR A 72 -17.25 15.27 -19.36
C THR A 72 -17.61 14.06 -20.22
N SER A 73 -18.87 13.96 -20.63
CA SER A 73 -19.34 12.90 -21.54
C SER A 73 -19.97 13.52 -22.78
N PRO A 74 -19.33 13.44 -23.96
CA PRO A 74 -17.98 12.93 -24.21
C PRO A 74 -16.89 13.84 -23.61
N MET A 75 -15.68 13.31 -23.45
CA MET A 75 -14.51 14.08 -22.98
C MET A 75 -14.11 15.17 -23.98
N GLN A 76 -13.79 16.36 -23.47
CA GLN A 76 -13.13 17.40 -24.26
C GLN A 76 -11.66 17.04 -24.49
N VAL A 77 -11.19 17.22 -25.73
CA VAL A 77 -9.80 16.95 -26.15
C VAL A 77 -9.11 18.27 -26.50
N PRO A 78 -7.90 18.55 -25.98
CA PRO A 78 -7.16 17.74 -25.02
C PRO A 78 -7.84 17.73 -23.64
N GLU A 79 -7.62 16.67 -22.87
CA GLU A 79 -8.19 16.55 -21.54
C GLU A 79 -7.78 17.72 -20.65
N ARG A 80 -8.73 18.22 -19.87
CA ARG A 80 -8.47 19.29 -18.92
C ARG A 80 -8.46 18.83 -17.47
N PHE A 81 -9.11 17.71 -17.13
CA PHE A 81 -9.30 17.21 -15.77
C PHE A 81 -9.40 18.35 -14.75
N ASP A 82 -10.45 19.16 -14.86
CA ASP A 82 -10.58 20.37 -14.05
C ASP A 82 -10.81 20.02 -12.57
N ARG A 83 -9.88 20.45 -11.72
CA ARG A 83 -9.90 20.25 -10.26
C ARG A 83 -9.93 21.56 -9.49
N THR A 84 -10.33 22.66 -10.13
CA THR A 84 -10.47 23.97 -9.47
C THR A 84 -11.63 24.00 -8.47
N ASN A 85 -12.67 23.19 -8.70
CA ASN A 85 -13.78 23.05 -7.76
C ASN A 85 -13.33 22.25 -6.51
N PRO A 86 -13.60 22.75 -5.27
CA PRO A 86 -13.21 22.08 -4.02
C PRO A 86 -13.62 20.61 -3.89
N ARG A 87 -14.68 20.17 -4.57
CA ARG A 87 -15.10 18.76 -4.54
C ARG A 87 -14.07 17.79 -5.12
N TYR A 88 -13.14 18.29 -5.95
CA TYR A 88 -12.09 17.50 -6.63
C TYR A 88 -10.72 17.63 -5.99
N TRP A 89 -10.60 18.40 -4.90
CA TRP A 89 -9.33 18.53 -4.20
C TRP A 89 -8.98 17.22 -3.50
N ASN A 90 -7.68 16.96 -3.41
CA ASN A 90 -7.18 16.06 -2.38
C ASN A 90 -7.51 16.68 -1.01
N ARG A 91 -7.70 15.84 0.01
CA ARG A 91 -8.06 16.31 1.35
C ARG A 91 -7.03 15.88 2.38
N LEU A 92 -6.59 16.81 3.23
CA LEU A 92 -5.80 16.53 4.43
C LEU A 92 -6.67 16.77 5.66
N TYR A 93 -6.86 15.74 6.45
CA TYR A 93 -7.65 15.77 7.68
C TYR A 93 -6.74 15.60 8.88
N ARG A 94 -6.59 16.66 9.67
CA ARG A 94 -5.86 16.59 10.94
C ARG A 94 -6.69 15.87 11.98
N GLN A 95 -6.14 14.87 12.65
CA GLN A 95 -6.79 14.28 13.81
C GLN A 95 -6.79 15.24 15.01
N ASN A 96 -7.89 15.29 15.74
CA ASN A 96 -8.01 16.01 16.99
C ASN A 96 -7.85 15.02 18.15
N LYS A 97 -7.43 15.50 19.32
CA LYS A 97 -7.24 14.68 20.54
C LYS A 97 -8.49 13.90 21.00
N ASP A 98 -9.67 14.24 20.52
CA ASP A 98 -10.92 13.54 20.83
C ASP A 98 -11.32 12.49 19.77
N GLY A 99 -10.43 12.20 18.81
CA GLY A 99 -10.62 11.25 17.72
C GLY A 99 -11.49 11.76 16.58
N SER A 100 -11.88 13.04 16.58
CA SER A 100 -12.51 13.68 15.42
C SER A 100 -11.48 14.28 14.47
N PHE A 101 -11.89 14.66 13.27
CA PHE A 101 -11.00 15.20 12.26
C PHE A 101 -11.36 16.64 11.90
N THR A 102 -10.35 17.42 11.51
CA THR A 102 -10.50 18.77 10.96
C THR A 102 -9.93 18.80 9.55
N ASP A 103 -10.71 19.20 8.56
CA ASP A 103 -10.17 19.49 7.22
C ASP A 103 -9.23 20.70 7.31
N VAL A 104 -7.95 20.46 7.04
CA VAL A 104 -6.90 21.47 7.04
C VAL A 104 -6.36 21.73 5.63
N THR A 105 -6.98 21.22 4.58
CA THR A 105 -6.47 21.30 3.20
C THR A 105 -6.07 22.71 2.77
N GLU A 106 -6.93 23.71 3.04
CA GLU A 106 -6.63 25.10 2.71
C GLU A 106 -5.54 25.68 3.61
N ALA A 107 -5.62 25.43 4.91
CA ALA A 107 -4.63 25.90 5.88
C ALA A 107 -3.23 25.33 5.59
N ALA A 108 -3.17 24.07 5.18
CA ALA A 108 -1.97 23.34 4.79
C ALA A 108 -1.47 23.68 3.37
N ARG A 109 -2.20 24.54 2.62
CA ARG A 109 -1.87 24.95 1.24
C ARG A 109 -1.85 23.81 0.21
N LEU A 110 -2.70 22.79 0.43
CA LEU A 110 -2.89 21.65 -0.47
C LEU A 110 -4.14 21.79 -1.37
N ALA A 111 -4.86 22.91 -1.24
CA ALA A 111 -6.05 23.22 -2.03
C ALA A 111 -5.71 23.57 -3.48
N ASN A 112 -6.71 23.40 -4.37
CA ASN A 112 -6.67 23.84 -5.76
C ASN A 112 -5.46 23.31 -6.57
N PRO A 113 -5.40 22.00 -6.83
CA PRO A 113 -4.33 21.39 -7.65
C PRO A 113 -4.39 21.79 -9.14
N GLY A 114 -5.33 22.65 -9.54
CA GLY A 114 -5.40 23.25 -10.86
C GLY A 114 -6.08 22.37 -11.91
N ILE A 115 -5.52 22.40 -13.13
CA ILE A 115 -6.03 21.69 -14.32
C ILE A 115 -4.93 20.80 -14.90
N GLY A 116 -5.33 19.80 -15.68
CA GLY A 116 -4.42 18.92 -16.41
C GLY A 116 -3.83 17.79 -15.56
N ASN A 117 -4.46 17.49 -14.43
CA ASN A 117 -4.09 16.35 -13.59
C ASN A 117 -5.35 15.64 -13.06
N TYR A 118 -5.27 14.32 -12.93
CA TYR A 118 -6.29 13.49 -12.30
C TYR A 118 -5.60 12.62 -11.24
N GLY A 119 -5.94 12.82 -9.97
CA GLY A 119 -5.23 12.19 -8.85
C GLY A 119 -5.41 10.68 -8.83
N MET A 120 -4.31 9.97 -8.57
CA MET A 120 -4.28 8.51 -8.46
C MET A 120 -3.95 8.10 -7.03
N GLY A 121 -2.68 8.24 -6.65
CA GLY A 121 -2.11 7.73 -5.41
C GLY A 121 -1.23 8.72 -4.66
N VAL A 122 -0.69 8.27 -3.53
CA VAL A 122 0.17 9.04 -2.65
C VAL A 122 1.29 8.17 -2.08
N ALA A 123 2.48 8.75 -1.97
CA ALA A 123 3.59 8.23 -1.18
C ALA A 123 4.00 9.24 -0.10
N VAL A 124 4.46 8.75 1.04
CA VAL A 124 4.87 9.56 2.20
C VAL A 124 6.26 9.16 2.65
N ALA A 125 7.14 10.14 2.86
CA ALA A 125 8.42 9.99 3.55
C ALA A 125 9.01 11.37 3.87
N ASP A 126 9.95 11.44 4.80
CA ASP A 126 10.85 12.59 4.99
C ASP A 126 12.00 12.51 3.95
N TYR A 127 11.82 13.08 2.76
CA TYR A 127 12.76 12.86 1.64
C TYR A 127 14.05 13.69 1.76
N ASP A 128 14.03 14.77 2.54
CA ASP A 128 15.17 15.66 2.76
C ASP A 128 15.78 15.55 4.17
N ASN A 129 15.32 14.57 4.96
CA ASN A 129 15.79 14.24 6.31
C ASN A 129 15.63 15.40 7.32
N ASP A 130 14.62 16.26 7.13
CA ASP A 130 14.49 17.51 7.90
C ASP A 130 13.73 17.38 9.22
N GLY A 131 12.96 16.32 9.42
CA GLY A 131 12.00 16.32 10.52
C GLY A 131 10.61 15.85 10.18
N PHE A 132 10.15 16.14 8.97
CA PHE A 132 8.75 16.24 8.63
C PHE A 132 8.43 15.37 7.42
N ALA A 133 7.30 14.68 7.47
CA ALA A 133 6.89 13.83 6.38
C ALA A 133 6.34 14.67 5.20
N ASP A 134 6.85 14.40 4.01
CA ASP A 134 6.47 15.02 2.74
C ASP A 134 5.47 14.14 1.98
N LEU A 135 4.81 14.74 0.98
CA LEU A 135 3.81 14.04 0.16
C LEU A 135 4.21 14.05 -1.32
N PHE A 136 4.27 12.86 -1.93
CA PHE A 136 4.31 12.73 -3.39
C PHE A 136 2.98 12.20 -3.90
N VAL A 137 2.27 13.02 -4.70
CA VAL A 137 0.98 12.67 -5.29
C VAL A 137 1.17 12.29 -6.75
N THR A 138 0.80 11.06 -7.09
CA THR A 138 0.77 10.57 -8.47
C THR A 138 -0.51 10.99 -9.16
N ASN A 139 -0.40 11.27 -10.46
CA ASN A 139 -1.53 11.68 -11.28
C ASN A 139 -1.44 11.04 -12.67
N TYR A 140 -2.59 10.98 -13.35
CA TYR A 140 -2.56 11.10 -14.79
C TYR A 140 -2.22 12.55 -15.15
N GLY A 141 -1.15 12.76 -15.90
CA GLY A 141 -0.57 14.08 -16.17
C GLY A 141 0.66 14.33 -15.29
N LYS A 142 0.77 15.53 -14.71
CA LYS A 142 1.90 15.92 -13.87
C LYS A 142 1.73 15.41 -12.42
N ASN A 143 2.76 14.75 -11.89
CA ASN A 143 2.86 14.41 -10.47
C ASN A 143 3.21 15.64 -9.62
N ILE A 144 2.96 15.58 -8.30
CA ILE A 144 3.22 16.71 -7.40
C ILE A 144 4.00 16.25 -6.17
N LEU A 145 5.16 16.84 -5.91
CA LEU A 145 5.91 16.71 -4.66
C LEU A 145 5.66 17.93 -3.78
N TYR A 146 5.09 17.70 -2.61
CA TYR A 146 4.84 18.70 -1.59
C TYR A 146 5.84 18.55 -0.45
N HIS A 147 6.70 19.55 -0.29
CA HIS A 147 7.60 19.65 0.87
C HIS A 147 6.83 20.18 2.08
N ASN A 148 6.97 19.53 3.22
CA ASN A 148 6.38 19.96 4.49
C ASN A 148 7.27 21.01 5.16
N ASN A 149 6.77 22.24 5.31
CA ASN A 149 7.60 23.34 5.81
C ASN A 149 7.81 23.31 7.35
N GLY A 150 7.26 22.31 8.05
CA GLY A 150 7.34 22.17 9.51
C GLY A 150 6.46 23.15 10.32
N ASP A 151 5.71 24.02 9.64
CA ASP A 151 4.78 24.99 10.23
C ASP A 151 3.30 24.61 10.03
N GLY A 152 3.06 23.37 9.59
CA GLY A 152 1.74 22.85 9.25
C GLY A 152 1.28 23.21 7.83
N THR A 153 2.16 23.78 6.99
CA THR A 153 1.91 24.06 5.57
C THR A 153 2.84 23.28 4.65
N PHE A 154 2.40 23.10 3.40
CA PHE A 154 3.18 22.46 2.35
C PHE A 154 3.53 23.41 1.20
N THR A 155 4.61 23.10 0.50
CA THR A 155 5.06 23.81 -0.72
C THR A 155 5.18 22.84 -1.89
N ASP A 156 4.53 23.10 -3.03
CA ASP A 156 4.81 22.36 -4.28
C ASP A 156 6.24 22.67 -4.74
N VAL A 157 7.14 21.70 -4.57
CA VAL A 157 8.55 21.78 -4.99
C VAL A 157 8.81 20.99 -6.27
N THR A 158 7.79 20.45 -6.94
CA THR A 158 7.91 19.49 -8.05
C THR A 158 8.88 19.95 -9.14
N ALA A 159 8.76 21.20 -9.57
CA ALA A 159 9.59 21.73 -10.66
C ALA A 159 11.06 21.91 -10.23
N LYS A 160 11.28 22.34 -8.99
CA LYS A 160 12.61 22.46 -8.38
C LYS A 160 13.24 21.08 -8.18
N ALA A 161 12.45 20.13 -7.67
CA ALA A 161 12.88 18.77 -7.37
C ALA A 161 13.12 17.91 -8.62
N GLY A 162 12.47 18.22 -9.75
CA GLY A 162 12.68 17.49 -11.01
C GLY A 162 11.87 16.19 -11.14
N VAL A 163 10.81 16.03 -10.34
CA VAL A 163 10.02 14.78 -10.22
C VAL A 163 8.62 14.86 -10.84
N ALA A 164 8.39 15.85 -11.72
CA ALA A 164 7.08 16.04 -12.36
C ALA A 164 6.59 14.81 -13.13
N GLY A 165 7.53 14.07 -13.74
CA GLY A 165 7.22 12.89 -14.56
C GLY A 165 6.18 13.17 -15.63
N GLY A 166 5.37 12.16 -15.93
CA GLY A 166 4.25 12.29 -16.87
C GLY A 166 3.60 10.96 -17.22
N GLY A 167 2.50 11.04 -17.97
CA GLY A 167 1.69 9.90 -18.35
C GLY A 167 0.75 9.48 -17.22
N TRP A 168 0.40 8.19 -17.18
CA TRP A 168 -0.48 7.65 -16.16
C TRP A 168 0.31 7.09 -14.98
N SER A 169 0.76 7.97 -14.08
CA SER A 169 1.43 7.55 -12.85
C SER A 169 0.41 7.08 -11.82
N VAL A 170 0.69 5.99 -11.11
CA VAL A 170 -0.28 5.32 -10.23
C VAL A 170 0.24 5.12 -8.81
N SER A 171 0.96 4.07 -8.46
CA SER A 171 1.60 3.96 -7.14
C SER A 171 2.98 4.61 -7.14
N ALA A 172 3.47 4.93 -5.97
CA ALA A 172 4.84 5.39 -5.77
C ALA A 172 5.29 4.98 -4.37
N GLY A 173 6.60 5.04 -4.13
CA GLY A 173 7.15 4.85 -2.80
C GLY A 173 8.59 5.30 -2.72
N PHE A 174 9.00 5.62 -1.49
CA PHE A 174 10.34 6.08 -1.17
C PHE A 174 11.17 4.94 -0.59
N PHE A 175 12.43 4.84 -1.01
CA PHE A 175 13.40 3.86 -0.52
C PHE A 175 14.82 4.36 -0.83
N ASP A 176 15.81 3.93 -0.06
CA ASP A 176 17.23 4.26 -0.30
C ASP A 176 17.85 3.11 -1.11
N TYR A 177 17.95 3.24 -2.45
CA TYR A 177 18.31 2.10 -3.29
C TYR A 177 19.82 1.87 -3.39
N ASN A 178 20.62 2.86 -3.03
CA ASN A 178 22.08 2.81 -3.10
C ASN A 178 22.75 2.94 -1.71
N ASN A 179 21.95 2.90 -0.64
CA ASN A 179 22.37 2.99 0.77
C ASN A 179 23.19 4.25 1.06
N ASP A 180 22.83 5.39 0.45
CA ASP A 180 23.52 6.67 0.64
C ASP A 180 22.89 7.57 1.72
N GLY A 181 21.81 7.11 2.35
CA GLY A 181 21.09 7.81 3.43
C GLY A 181 20.03 8.78 2.92
N HIS A 182 19.86 8.92 1.61
CA HIS A 182 18.83 9.74 0.99
C HIS A 182 17.76 8.87 0.34
N LEU A 183 16.49 9.19 0.62
CA LEU A 183 15.39 8.42 0.04
C LEU A 183 15.18 8.80 -1.42
N ASP A 184 15.30 7.81 -2.29
CA ASP A 184 14.97 7.85 -3.71
C ASP A 184 13.48 7.58 -3.92
N LEU A 185 12.98 7.89 -5.13
CA LEU A 185 11.56 7.81 -5.45
C LEU A 185 11.32 6.89 -6.65
N PHE A 186 10.58 5.80 -6.42
CA PHE A 186 10.06 4.92 -7.48
C PHE A 186 8.62 5.29 -7.80
N VAL A 187 8.27 5.38 -9.09
CA VAL A 187 6.91 5.70 -9.54
C VAL A 187 6.46 4.68 -10.59
N THR A 188 5.37 3.97 -10.30
CA THR A 188 4.76 3.06 -11.27
C THR A 188 3.94 3.84 -12.29
N ARG A 189 3.93 3.35 -13.53
CA ARG A 189 3.07 3.88 -14.60
C ARG A 189 2.26 2.78 -15.24
N TYR A 190 0.97 3.04 -15.43
CA TYR A 190 0.02 2.02 -15.85
C TYR A 190 0.10 1.72 -17.34
N MET A 191 -0.08 2.69 -18.23
CA MET A 191 -0.03 2.43 -19.68
C MET A 191 -0.01 3.74 -20.47
N GLU A 192 0.24 3.63 -21.77
CA GLU A 192 0.00 4.71 -22.73
C GLU A 192 -1.52 4.81 -23.02
N TRP A 193 -2.17 5.76 -22.37
CA TRP A 193 -3.60 6.02 -22.51
C TRP A 193 -3.85 7.52 -22.67
N ASP A 194 -4.87 7.87 -23.45
CA ASP A 194 -5.48 9.19 -23.49
C ASP A 194 -6.94 9.06 -23.96
N THR A 195 -7.73 10.12 -23.80
CA THR A 195 -9.15 10.14 -24.20
C THR A 195 -9.34 10.15 -25.71
N LYS A 196 -8.35 10.62 -26.48
CA LYS A 196 -8.42 10.67 -27.95
C LYS A 196 -8.36 9.25 -28.55
N HIS A 197 -7.55 8.38 -27.95
CA HIS A 197 -7.38 6.98 -28.33
C HIS A 197 -8.21 6.04 -27.44
N SER A 198 -9.05 6.59 -26.55
CA SER A 198 -9.98 5.79 -25.77
C SER A 198 -10.98 5.10 -26.69
N LYS A 199 -11.05 3.77 -26.56
CA LYS A 199 -11.84 2.91 -27.42
C LYS A 199 -13.24 2.70 -26.85
N THR A 200 -14.14 2.29 -27.73
CA THR A 200 -15.42 1.71 -27.35
C THR A 200 -15.23 0.22 -27.10
N CYS A 201 -15.45 -0.23 -25.87
CA CYS A 201 -15.29 -1.63 -25.48
C CYS A 201 -16.58 -2.22 -24.92
N GLY A 202 -16.64 -3.55 -24.94
CA GLY A 202 -17.83 -4.31 -24.65
C GLY A 202 -18.57 -4.75 -25.92
N GLY A 203 -19.55 -5.63 -25.73
CA GLY A 203 -20.38 -6.20 -26.81
C GLY A 203 -21.81 -5.70 -26.73
N ALA A 204 -22.71 -6.56 -26.23
CA ALA A 204 -24.10 -6.19 -25.94
C ALA A 204 -24.20 -5.05 -24.92
N TRP A 205 -23.24 -4.98 -23.99
CA TRP A 205 -23.11 -3.95 -22.98
C TRP A 205 -21.84 -3.15 -23.20
N ARG A 206 -21.91 -1.83 -22.96
CA ARG A 206 -20.71 -0.97 -22.89
C ARG A 206 -19.91 -1.36 -21.65
N THR A 207 -18.59 -1.52 -21.78
CA THR A 207 -17.68 -1.82 -20.65
C THR A 207 -16.45 -0.92 -20.69
N TYR A 208 -15.68 -0.91 -19.60
CA TYR A 208 -14.32 -0.41 -19.62
C TYR A 208 -13.46 -1.29 -20.53
N CYS A 209 -12.48 -0.69 -21.21
CA CYS A 209 -11.58 -1.43 -22.08
C CYS A 209 -10.58 -2.25 -21.28
N PRO A 210 -10.29 -3.50 -21.69
CA PRO A 210 -9.26 -4.27 -21.03
C PRO A 210 -7.88 -3.62 -21.24
N PRO A 211 -6.96 -3.77 -20.28
CA PRO A 211 -5.62 -3.14 -20.31
C PRO A 211 -4.81 -3.51 -21.55
N ALA A 212 -5.04 -4.73 -22.08
CA ALA A 212 -4.40 -5.26 -23.28
C ALA A 212 -4.61 -4.40 -24.54
N GLU A 213 -5.65 -3.56 -24.56
CA GLU A 213 -5.95 -2.65 -25.67
C GLU A 213 -5.02 -1.45 -25.79
N PHE A 214 -4.19 -1.22 -24.76
CA PHE A 214 -3.29 -0.07 -24.67
C PHE A 214 -1.83 -0.54 -24.54
N PRO A 215 -0.88 0.19 -25.16
CA PRO A 215 0.55 -0.12 -25.03
C PRO A 215 1.02 0.02 -23.57
N ALA A 216 1.85 -0.94 -23.15
CA ALA A 216 2.58 -0.87 -21.89
C ALA A 216 3.60 0.29 -21.90
N THR A 217 3.97 0.79 -20.72
CA THR A 217 4.94 1.87 -20.54
C THR A 217 5.99 1.50 -19.49
N THR A 218 7.03 2.31 -19.31
CA THR A 218 8.11 2.02 -18.34
C THR A 218 7.81 2.64 -16.98
N ASN A 219 8.37 2.11 -15.89
CA ASN A 219 8.35 2.79 -14.59
C ASN A 219 9.40 3.91 -14.54
N LEU A 220 9.34 4.74 -13.49
CA LEU A 220 10.31 5.82 -13.24
C LEU A 220 11.08 5.55 -11.94
N LEU A 221 12.38 5.84 -11.94
CA LEU A 221 13.22 5.88 -10.75
C LEU A 221 13.98 7.21 -10.71
N TYR A 222 13.81 7.92 -9.61
CA TYR A 222 14.42 9.21 -9.33
C TYR A 222 15.42 9.06 -8.19
N ARG A 223 16.71 9.28 -8.49
CA ARG A 223 17.76 9.31 -7.48
C ARG A 223 17.77 10.65 -6.75
N ASN A 224 17.71 10.64 -5.43
CA ASN A 224 17.84 11.84 -4.60
C ASN A 224 19.31 12.30 -4.58
N ARG A 225 19.54 13.60 -4.76
CA ARG A 225 20.90 14.17 -4.77
C ARG A 225 21.34 14.70 -3.41
N GLY A 226 20.48 14.66 -2.40
CA GLY A 226 20.74 15.19 -1.06
C GLY A 226 20.64 16.71 -0.95
N ASP A 227 20.25 17.42 -2.02
CA ASP A 227 20.09 18.88 -2.07
C ASP A 227 18.62 19.32 -2.28
N GLY A 228 17.69 18.39 -2.09
CA GLY A 228 16.26 18.57 -2.35
C GLY A 228 15.88 18.41 -3.83
N THR A 229 16.80 17.96 -4.69
CA THR A 229 16.53 17.65 -6.10
C THR A 229 16.81 16.20 -6.44
N PHE A 230 16.21 15.74 -7.53
CA PHE A 230 16.30 14.37 -8.00
C PHE A 230 16.87 14.30 -9.42
N GLN A 231 17.46 13.15 -9.75
CA GLN A 231 17.87 12.77 -11.09
C GLN A 231 17.01 11.62 -11.58
N ASP A 232 16.38 11.76 -12.75
CA ASP A 232 15.81 10.60 -13.44
C ASP A 232 16.93 9.64 -13.84
N VAL A 233 16.96 8.47 -13.22
CA VAL A 233 17.90 7.37 -13.49
C VAL A 233 17.18 6.15 -14.06
N SER A 234 15.93 6.27 -14.49
CA SER A 234 15.10 5.13 -14.93
C SER A 234 15.78 4.30 -16.02
N GLN A 235 16.40 4.96 -17.01
CA GLN A 235 17.13 4.28 -18.09
C GLN A 235 18.51 3.77 -17.64
N LYS A 236 19.22 4.53 -16.80
CA LYS A 236 20.58 4.18 -16.33
C LYS A 236 20.56 2.99 -15.39
N SER A 237 19.59 2.95 -14.48
CA SER A 237 19.38 1.90 -13.49
C SER A 237 18.83 0.60 -14.10
N GLY A 238 18.29 0.66 -15.32
CA GLY A 238 17.67 -0.49 -15.98
C GLY A 238 16.19 -0.70 -15.67
N ILE A 239 15.59 0.08 -14.77
CA ILE A 239 14.14 0.06 -14.51
C ILE A 239 13.32 0.26 -15.80
N ALA A 240 13.75 1.19 -16.65
CA ALA A 240 13.07 1.48 -17.91
C ALA A 240 13.36 0.47 -19.05
N ASN A 241 14.15 -0.58 -18.82
CA ASN A 241 14.39 -1.62 -19.82
C ASN A 241 13.18 -2.56 -20.01
N LYS A 242 12.22 -2.54 -19.09
CA LYS A 242 10.99 -3.34 -19.14
C LYS A 242 9.78 -2.42 -19.18
N LYS A 243 8.89 -2.67 -20.13
CA LYS A 243 7.58 -2.02 -20.21
C LYS A 243 6.55 -2.90 -19.53
N GLY A 244 5.80 -2.35 -18.59
CA GLY A 244 4.77 -3.03 -17.82
C GLY A 244 3.44 -2.30 -17.84
N ARG A 245 2.45 -2.91 -17.18
CA ARG A 245 1.19 -2.26 -16.81
C ARG A 245 1.09 -2.13 -15.31
N ALA A 246 2.03 -1.36 -14.76
CA ALA A 246 2.29 -1.33 -13.34
C ALA A 246 1.17 -0.61 -12.59
N LEU A 247 0.69 -1.20 -11.51
CA LEU A 247 -0.30 -0.63 -10.60
C LEU A 247 0.28 -0.49 -9.19
N GLY A 248 0.60 -1.60 -8.52
CA GLY A 248 1.15 -1.63 -7.16
C GLY A 248 2.67 -1.72 -7.12
N VAL A 249 3.27 -1.23 -6.03
CA VAL A 249 4.71 -1.36 -5.75
C VAL A 249 4.93 -1.65 -4.27
N ALA A 250 5.90 -2.52 -3.97
CA ALA A 250 6.36 -2.79 -2.62
C ALA A 250 7.88 -3.06 -2.62
N PHE A 251 8.52 -2.88 -1.46
CA PHE A 251 9.97 -2.95 -1.31
C PHE A 251 10.36 -3.86 -0.14
N ALA A 252 11.37 -4.70 -0.36
CA ALA A 252 12.04 -5.46 0.67
C ALA A 252 13.39 -5.95 0.11
N ASP A 253 14.37 -6.21 0.99
CA ASP A 253 15.58 -6.97 0.65
C ASP A 253 15.23 -8.46 0.74
N TYR A 254 14.92 -9.08 -0.41
CA TYR A 254 14.36 -10.43 -0.45
C TYR A 254 15.42 -11.53 -0.44
N ASN A 255 16.66 -11.18 -0.76
CA ASN A 255 17.78 -12.10 -0.87
C ASN A 255 18.82 -11.91 0.27
N ALA A 256 18.57 -10.96 1.17
CA ALA A 256 19.39 -10.59 2.32
C ALA A 256 20.80 -10.10 1.94
N ASP A 257 20.97 -9.43 0.79
CA ASP A 257 22.24 -8.86 0.34
C ASP A 257 22.51 -7.44 0.85
N GLY A 258 21.54 -6.84 1.56
CA GLY A 258 21.62 -5.51 2.15
C GLY A 258 21.15 -4.40 1.21
N PHE A 259 20.67 -4.71 0.01
CA PHE A 259 20.08 -3.75 -0.92
C PHE A 259 18.59 -3.99 -1.08
N THR A 260 17.80 -2.92 -0.98
CA THR A 260 16.35 -3.03 -1.12
C THR A 260 15.97 -3.29 -2.57
N ASP A 261 15.14 -4.32 -2.80
CA ASP A 261 14.60 -4.71 -4.10
C ASP A 261 13.20 -4.14 -4.33
N VAL A 262 12.72 -4.19 -5.58
CA VAL A 262 11.41 -3.62 -5.96
C VAL A 262 10.52 -4.70 -6.58
N PHE A 263 9.36 -4.96 -5.98
CA PHE A 263 8.31 -5.75 -6.60
C PHE A 263 7.23 -4.82 -7.19
N VAL A 264 6.79 -5.14 -8.41
CA VAL A 264 5.76 -4.38 -9.14
C VAL A 264 4.64 -5.31 -9.56
N ALA A 265 3.43 -4.99 -9.09
CA ALA A 265 2.22 -5.65 -9.54
C ALA A 265 1.81 -5.08 -10.91
N ASN A 266 1.74 -5.95 -11.92
CA ASN A 266 1.31 -5.59 -13.27
C ASN A 266 -0.04 -6.18 -13.63
N ASP A 267 -0.85 -5.41 -14.35
CA ASP A 267 -2.19 -5.80 -14.77
C ASP A 267 -2.20 -6.55 -16.12
N GLY A 268 -2.73 -7.77 -16.10
CA GLY A 268 -2.94 -8.63 -17.25
C GLY A 268 -1.65 -9.11 -17.90
N MET A 269 -0.56 -9.18 -17.12
CA MET A 269 0.76 -9.60 -17.59
C MET A 269 1.61 -10.18 -16.44
N GLN A 270 2.85 -10.59 -16.74
CA GLN A 270 3.76 -11.06 -15.69
C GLN A 270 4.06 -9.94 -14.70
N GLN A 271 4.15 -10.29 -13.42
CA GLN A 271 4.62 -9.40 -12.36
C GLN A 271 6.14 -9.18 -12.52
N TYR A 272 6.68 -8.10 -11.95
CA TYR A 272 8.12 -7.82 -11.99
C TYR A 272 8.73 -7.80 -10.59
N LEU A 273 9.92 -8.35 -10.48
CA LEU A 273 10.81 -8.30 -9.32
C LEU A 273 12.14 -7.79 -9.85
N TYR A 274 12.47 -6.56 -9.48
CA TYR A 274 13.72 -5.92 -9.82
C TYR A 274 14.69 -6.16 -8.67
N ARG A 275 15.61 -7.09 -8.87
CA ARG A 275 16.71 -7.31 -7.94
C ARG A 275 17.71 -6.17 -8.06
N ASN A 276 18.03 -5.52 -6.95
CA ASN A 276 19.08 -4.53 -6.87
C ASN A 276 20.45 -5.22 -6.99
N ASN A 277 21.30 -4.75 -7.88
CA ASN A 277 22.61 -5.38 -8.11
C ASN A 277 23.71 -4.80 -7.18
N GLY A 278 23.39 -3.80 -6.34
CA GLY A 278 24.35 -3.13 -5.46
C GLY A 278 25.31 -2.16 -6.16
N ASP A 279 25.09 -1.90 -7.45
CA ASP A 279 25.92 -1.04 -8.32
C ASP A 279 25.12 0.10 -8.97
N GLU A 280 24.03 0.49 -8.32
CA GLU A 280 23.00 1.44 -8.80
C GLU A 280 22.17 0.96 -10.00
N THR A 281 22.22 -0.35 -10.33
CA THR A 281 21.40 -0.96 -11.37
C THR A 281 20.50 -2.07 -10.84
N PHE A 282 19.47 -2.41 -11.63
CA PHE A 282 18.50 -3.45 -11.33
C PHE A 282 18.43 -4.50 -12.44
N THR A 283 18.18 -5.75 -12.03
CA THR A 283 17.85 -6.86 -12.92
C THR A 283 16.41 -7.29 -12.68
N GLU A 284 15.56 -7.23 -13.71
CA GLU A 284 14.22 -7.85 -13.62
C GLU A 284 14.37 -9.37 -13.74
N CYS A 285 13.97 -10.10 -12.70
CA CYS A 285 14.16 -11.55 -12.58
C CYS A 285 12.93 -12.26 -12.00
N ALA A 286 11.71 -11.75 -12.21
CA ALA A 286 10.51 -12.33 -11.61
C ALA A 286 10.24 -13.75 -12.10
N LEU A 287 10.53 -14.03 -13.37
CA LEU A 287 10.25 -15.34 -13.96
C LEU A 287 11.21 -16.39 -13.42
N GLU A 288 12.50 -16.05 -13.34
CA GLU A 288 13.56 -16.90 -12.83
C GLU A 288 13.44 -17.16 -11.33
N SER A 289 12.96 -16.16 -10.58
CA SER A 289 12.71 -16.27 -9.14
C SER A 289 11.39 -16.94 -8.80
N GLY A 290 10.47 -17.16 -9.75
CA GLY A 290 9.15 -17.75 -9.48
C GLY A 290 8.08 -16.75 -9.02
N ALA A 291 8.38 -15.45 -8.98
CA ALA A 291 7.48 -14.38 -8.55
C ALA A 291 6.67 -13.71 -9.68
N ALA A 292 6.67 -14.26 -10.91
CA ALA A 292 6.09 -13.60 -12.09
C ALA A 292 4.63 -13.96 -12.42
N LEU A 293 4.22 -15.20 -12.18
CA LEU A 293 3.01 -15.82 -12.75
C LEU A 293 2.23 -16.58 -11.67
N SER A 294 1.02 -17.01 -11.97
CA SER A 294 0.31 -17.98 -11.11
C SER A 294 1.01 -19.36 -11.10
N ALA A 295 0.64 -20.23 -10.16
CA ALA A 295 1.12 -21.60 -10.09
C ALA A 295 0.93 -22.43 -11.38
N ASP A 296 -0.09 -22.12 -12.19
CA ASP A 296 -0.34 -22.74 -13.49
C ASP A 296 0.28 -21.98 -14.68
N GLY A 297 1.17 -21.03 -14.41
CA GLY A 297 1.97 -20.32 -15.40
C GLY A 297 1.20 -19.23 -16.18
N LYS A 298 0.13 -18.69 -15.61
CA LYS A 298 -0.67 -17.63 -16.24
C LYS A 298 -0.29 -16.25 -15.73
N PRO A 299 -0.37 -15.23 -16.60
CA PRO A 299 -0.36 -13.84 -16.16
C PRO A 299 -1.50 -13.53 -15.20
N LEU A 300 -1.29 -12.53 -14.35
CA LEU A 300 -2.23 -12.07 -13.35
C LEU A 300 -2.65 -10.62 -13.63
N SER A 301 -3.85 -10.27 -13.20
CA SER A 301 -4.38 -8.90 -13.16
C SER A 301 -3.94 -8.19 -11.89
N GLY A 302 -2.63 -8.07 -11.69
CA GLY A 302 -2.03 -7.57 -10.45
C GLY A 302 -2.33 -6.09 -10.18
N MET A 303 -2.92 -5.80 -9.02
CA MET A 303 -3.36 -4.45 -8.63
C MET A 303 -2.60 -3.91 -7.41
N GLY A 304 -2.97 -4.29 -6.19
CA GLY A 304 -2.22 -3.97 -4.97
C GLY A 304 -1.23 -5.07 -4.62
N THR A 305 -0.17 -4.70 -3.89
CA THR A 305 0.86 -5.64 -3.45
C THR A 305 1.44 -5.28 -2.08
N VAL A 306 1.90 -6.29 -1.35
CA VAL A 306 2.70 -6.15 -0.12
C VAL A 306 3.90 -7.08 -0.18
N PHE A 307 5.00 -6.67 0.43
CA PHE A 307 6.27 -7.41 0.46
C PHE A 307 6.76 -7.53 1.91
N GLN A 308 6.20 -8.49 2.65
CA GLN A 308 6.40 -8.64 4.10
C GLN A 308 6.35 -10.13 4.47
N ASP A 309 7.00 -10.46 5.58
CA ASP A 309 7.05 -11.82 6.16
C ASP A 309 5.68 -12.17 6.77
N TYR A 310 4.91 -13.07 6.12
CA TYR A 310 3.58 -13.46 6.64
C TYR A 310 3.65 -14.66 7.59
N ASP A 311 4.69 -15.50 7.50
CA ASP A 311 4.76 -16.76 8.24
C ASP A 311 5.80 -16.80 9.37
N ASN A 312 6.43 -15.66 9.63
CA ASN A 312 7.45 -15.44 10.66
C ASN A 312 8.72 -16.28 10.45
N ASP A 313 9.06 -16.64 9.21
CA ASP A 313 10.32 -17.32 8.88
C ASP A 313 11.53 -16.35 8.77
N GLY A 314 11.24 -15.05 8.74
CA GLY A 314 12.22 -13.98 8.65
C GLY A 314 12.56 -13.49 7.24
N GLN A 315 11.88 -14.00 6.23
CA GLN A 315 12.04 -13.66 4.82
C GLN A 315 10.79 -12.92 4.34
N PRO A 316 10.93 -11.88 3.49
CA PRO A 316 9.76 -11.17 2.99
C PRO A 316 9.08 -11.98 1.89
N ASP A 317 7.78 -12.19 2.01
CA ASP A 317 6.91 -12.82 1.00
C ASP A 317 6.11 -11.76 0.23
N ILE A 318 5.56 -12.14 -0.92
CA ILE A 318 4.80 -11.21 -1.76
C ILE A 318 3.34 -11.66 -1.88
N PHE A 319 2.42 -10.74 -1.59
CA PHE A 319 1.01 -10.92 -1.93
C PHE A 319 0.58 -9.95 -3.01
N VAL A 320 -0.22 -10.44 -3.96
CA VAL A 320 -0.74 -9.65 -5.09
C VAL A 320 -2.24 -9.87 -5.22
N THR A 321 -3.01 -8.78 -5.15
CA THR A 321 -4.45 -8.84 -5.42
C THR A 321 -4.74 -8.86 -6.92
N VAL A 322 -5.79 -9.59 -7.30
CA VAL A 322 -6.15 -9.80 -8.71
C VAL A 322 -7.66 -9.74 -8.94
N LEU A 323 -8.10 -9.96 -10.18
CA LEU A 323 -9.52 -10.02 -10.58
C LEU A 323 -10.17 -11.38 -10.21
N PRO A 324 -11.51 -11.49 -10.23
CA PRO A 324 -12.19 -12.73 -9.95
C PRO A 324 -11.86 -13.77 -11.02
N ARG A 325 -11.96 -15.06 -10.65
CA ARG A 325 -11.54 -16.22 -11.44
C ARG A 325 -10.02 -16.34 -11.62
N GLU A 326 -9.27 -15.38 -11.11
CA GLU A 326 -7.87 -15.54 -10.73
C GLU A 326 -7.82 -15.77 -9.21
N ILE A 327 -6.66 -16.21 -8.70
CA ILE A 327 -6.44 -16.38 -7.27
C ILE A 327 -5.36 -15.37 -6.87
N TYR A 328 -5.55 -14.69 -5.74
CA TYR A 328 -4.53 -13.76 -5.23
C TYR A 328 -3.18 -14.47 -5.16
N GLY A 329 -2.14 -13.81 -5.69
CA GLY A 329 -0.79 -14.33 -5.65
C GLY A 329 -0.28 -14.32 -4.21
N ALA A 330 0.26 -15.44 -3.75
CA ALA A 330 1.01 -15.58 -2.52
C ALA A 330 2.34 -16.26 -2.87
N TYR A 331 3.35 -15.45 -3.16
CA TYR A 331 4.69 -15.90 -3.47
C TYR A 331 5.47 -16.00 -2.17
N HIS A 332 5.61 -17.22 -1.67
CA HIS A 332 6.38 -17.48 -0.46
C HIS A 332 7.86 -17.54 -0.81
N ASN A 333 8.69 -16.81 -0.06
CA ASN A 333 10.14 -16.78 -0.26
C ASN A 333 10.77 -18.02 0.37
N ASP A 334 11.18 -18.99 -0.44
CA ASP A 334 11.81 -20.22 0.04
C ASP A 334 13.29 -19.99 0.44
N GLY A 335 13.79 -18.76 0.30
CA GLY A 335 15.18 -18.37 0.47
C GLY A 335 16.02 -18.53 -0.79
N GLU A 336 17.28 -18.09 -0.69
CA GLU A 336 18.23 -18.03 -1.82
C GLU A 336 17.71 -17.27 -3.05
N GLY A 337 16.72 -16.41 -2.85
CA GLY A 337 16.09 -15.57 -3.87
C GLY A 337 15.07 -16.30 -4.76
N LEU A 338 14.49 -17.39 -4.29
CA LEU A 338 13.45 -18.14 -4.99
C LEU A 338 12.10 -18.05 -4.27
N PHE A 339 11.03 -18.08 -5.05
CA PHE A 339 9.66 -18.03 -4.59
C PHE A 339 8.86 -19.23 -5.10
N THR A 340 8.02 -19.77 -4.23
CA THR A 340 6.98 -20.73 -4.57
C THR A 340 5.61 -20.13 -4.36
N SER A 341 4.73 -20.26 -5.35
CA SER A 341 3.31 -19.89 -5.20
C SER A 341 2.61 -20.82 -4.20
N ARG A 342 2.15 -20.29 -3.06
CA ARG A 342 1.47 -21.03 -1.98
C ARG A 342 0.00 -20.64 -1.78
N ASN A 343 -0.68 -20.25 -2.84
CA ASN A 343 -2.06 -19.74 -2.78
C ASN A 343 -3.08 -20.74 -2.21
N LEU A 344 -2.87 -22.06 -2.42
CA LEU A 344 -3.81 -23.09 -1.96
C LEU A 344 -3.51 -23.53 -0.53
N GLU A 345 -2.22 -23.64 -0.20
CA GLU A 345 -1.69 -24.03 1.10
C GLU A 345 -2.11 -23.00 2.17
N THR A 346 -1.99 -21.72 1.82
CA THR A 346 -2.41 -20.57 2.64
C THR A 346 -3.93 -20.43 2.73
N GLY A 347 -4.71 -21.15 1.92
CA GLY A 347 -6.18 -21.07 1.91
C GLY A 347 -6.77 -19.95 1.04
N LEU A 348 -5.95 -19.05 0.49
CA LEU A 348 -6.40 -17.92 -0.32
C LEU A 348 -7.16 -18.32 -1.59
N GLY A 349 -6.88 -19.49 -2.16
CA GLY A 349 -7.62 -20.02 -3.30
C GLY A 349 -9.14 -20.04 -3.09
N ALA A 350 -9.60 -20.49 -1.92
CA ALA A 350 -11.02 -20.53 -1.61
C ALA A 350 -11.59 -19.16 -1.24
N LEU A 351 -10.78 -18.29 -0.65
CA LEU A 351 -11.20 -16.98 -0.15
C LEU A 351 -11.33 -15.92 -1.24
N THR A 352 -10.57 -16.04 -2.33
CA THR A 352 -10.34 -14.93 -3.27
C THR A 352 -10.83 -15.20 -4.69
N ALA A 353 -11.07 -16.45 -5.08
CA ALA A 353 -11.41 -16.82 -6.45
C ALA A 353 -12.69 -16.16 -7.02
N GLY A 354 -13.57 -15.65 -6.16
CA GLY A 354 -14.85 -15.03 -6.54
C GLY A 354 -14.88 -13.50 -6.47
N SER A 355 -13.78 -12.84 -6.08
CA SER A 355 -13.78 -11.40 -5.79
C SER A 355 -12.54 -10.71 -6.32
N SER A 356 -12.66 -9.42 -6.63
CA SER A 356 -11.55 -8.61 -7.13
C SER A 356 -10.89 -7.91 -5.96
N GLY A 357 -9.57 -7.87 -5.90
CA GLY A 357 -8.84 -7.15 -4.85
C GLY A 357 -8.09 -5.93 -5.37
N TRP A 358 -8.09 -4.86 -4.59
CA TRP A 358 -7.35 -3.62 -4.86
C TRP A 358 -6.32 -3.37 -3.77
N GLY A 359 -6.60 -2.48 -2.81
CA GLY A 359 -5.74 -2.28 -1.65
C GLY A 359 -5.64 -3.54 -0.79
N VAL A 360 -4.45 -3.80 -0.24
CA VAL A 360 -4.12 -4.98 0.56
C VAL A 360 -3.10 -4.64 1.64
N GLY A 361 -3.25 -5.24 2.82
CA GLY A 361 -2.27 -5.17 3.90
C GLY A 361 -2.10 -6.50 4.62
N LEU A 362 -0.91 -6.67 5.20
CA LEU A 362 -0.56 -7.74 6.14
C LEU A 362 -0.29 -7.11 7.49
N GLU A 363 -1.29 -7.12 8.36
CA GLU A 363 -1.24 -6.48 9.68
C GLU A 363 -1.78 -7.40 10.76
N ASP A 364 -1.17 -7.38 11.95
CA ASP A 364 -1.63 -8.16 13.10
C ASP A 364 -2.77 -7.38 13.80
N PHE A 365 -4.03 -7.74 13.48
CA PHE A 365 -5.20 -7.02 14.01
C PHE A 365 -5.65 -7.53 15.36
N ASP A 366 -5.25 -8.75 15.73
CA ASP A 366 -5.67 -9.39 16.97
C ASP A 366 -4.56 -9.48 18.02
N ASN A 367 -3.37 -8.99 17.69
CA ASN A 367 -2.13 -8.93 18.47
C ASN A 367 -1.58 -10.31 18.87
N ASP A 368 -1.81 -11.36 18.07
CA ASP A 368 -1.34 -12.72 18.34
C ASP A 368 0.06 -13.05 17.80
N GLY A 369 0.66 -12.13 17.04
CA GLY A 369 1.97 -12.26 16.42
C GLY A 369 1.94 -12.77 14.98
N TRP A 370 0.77 -13.06 14.40
CA TRP A 370 0.60 -13.40 12.99
C TRP A 370 -0.04 -12.25 12.24
N LYS A 371 0.49 -11.95 11.05
CA LYS A 371 -0.03 -10.84 10.24
C LYS A 371 -1.24 -11.33 9.46
N ASP A 372 -2.39 -10.72 9.71
CA ASP A 372 -3.67 -10.99 9.05
C ASP A 372 -3.78 -10.21 7.73
N LEU A 373 -4.65 -10.69 6.85
CA LEU A 373 -4.89 -10.07 5.55
C LEU A 373 -6.17 -9.21 5.59
N LEU A 374 -6.07 -7.94 5.20
CA LEU A 374 -7.23 -7.11 4.88
C LEU A 374 -7.13 -6.63 3.43
N VAL A 375 -8.22 -6.79 2.66
CA VAL A 375 -8.27 -6.44 1.24
C VAL A 375 -9.51 -5.60 0.92
N ALA A 376 -9.29 -4.47 0.25
CA ALA A 376 -10.34 -3.67 -0.38
C ALA A 376 -10.82 -4.39 -1.65
N GLN A 377 -12.12 -4.70 -1.72
CA GLN A 377 -12.69 -5.49 -2.81
C GLN A 377 -13.70 -4.70 -3.65
N SER A 378 -13.78 -5.03 -4.94
CA SER A 378 -14.84 -4.65 -5.89
C SER A 378 -14.43 -4.90 -7.33
N HIS A 379 -15.38 -5.24 -8.19
CA HIS A 379 -15.10 -5.42 -9.61
C HIS A 379 -14.70 -4.12 -10.33
N VAL A 380 -13.95 -4.26 -11.43
CA VAL A 380 -13.59 -3.12 -12.30
C VAL A 380 -14.81 -2.64 -13.10
N LEU A 381 -15.65 -3.57 -13.55
CA LEU A 381 -16.87 -3.27 -14.31
C LEU A 381 -18.03 -3.01 -13.35
N ASP A 382 -18.56 -1.80 -13.40
CA ASP A 382 -19.74 -1.29 -12.67
C ASP A 382 -21.07 -1.88 -13.15
N ASN A 383 -21.04 -2.70 -14.21
CA ASN A 383 -22.17 -3.43 -14.77
C ASN A 383 -21.83 -4.91 -15.00
N VAL A 384 -20.98 -5.50 -14.16
CA VAL A 384 -20.56 -6.89 -14.33
C VAL A 384 -21.73 -7.86 -14.25
N GLU A 385 -22.74 -7.55 -13.45
CA GLU A 385 -23.94 -8.37 -13.25
C GLU A 385 -24.75 -8.54 -14.54
N ASP A 386 -24.66 -7.62 -15.50
CA ASP A 386 -25.33 -7.72 -16.80
C ASP A 386 -24.60 -8.69 -17.75
N ILE A 387 -23.33 -9.00 -17.45
CA ILE A 387 -22.42 -9.83 -18.24
C ILE A 387 -22.31 -11.23 -17.62
N ASP A 388 -22.17 -11.26 -16.30
CA ASP A 388 -22.04 -12.46 -15.48
C ASP A 388 -22.74 -12.25 -14.13
N HIS A 389 -23.90 -12.86 -13.98
CA HIS A 389 -24.73 -12.78 -12.77
C HIS A 389 -24.09 -13.41 -11.52
N SER A 390 -22.97 -14.14 -11.65
CA SER A 390 -22.25 -14.72 -10.51
C SER A 390 -21.24 -13.76 -9.88
N LEU A 391 -20.97 -12.62 -10.52
CA LEU A 391 -20.04 -11.60 -10.05
C LEU A 391 -20.80 -10.35 -9.61
N HIS A 392 -20.18 -9.54 -8.76
CA HIS A 392 -20.77 -8.31 -8.24
C HIS A 392 -19.81 -7.13 -8.36
N TYR A 393 -20.31 -5.96 -8.74
CA TYR A 393 -19.50 -4.75 -8.75
C TYR A 393 -19.08 -4.35 -7.34
N LEU A 394 -20.06 -4.22 -6.45
CA LEU A 394 -19.82 -3.87 -5.06
C LEU A 394 -19.53 -5.16 -4.28
N GLU A 395 -18.40 -5.19 -3.59
CA GLU A 395 -17.95 -6.36 -2.82
C GLU A 395 -17.62 -5.91 -1.39
N PRO A 396 -17.91 -6.74 -0.35
CA PRO A 396 -17.45 -6.44 0.99
C PRO A 396 -15.92 -6.64 1.08
N PRO A 397 -15.18 -5.80 1.82
CA PRO A 397 -13.76 -6.04 2.08
C PRO A 397 -13.52 -7.41 2.74
N LEU A 398 -12.43 -8.08 2.35
CA LEU A 398 -12.04 -9.36 2.92
C LEU A 398 -11.10 -9.11 4.10
N LEU A 399 -11.51 -9.54 5.30
CA LEU A 399 -10.61 -9.80 6.41
C LEU A 399 -10.36 -11.31 6.51
N ALA A 400 -9.11 -11.72 6.60
CA ALA A 400 -8.74 -13.11 6.84
C ALA A 400 -7.62 -13.19 7.89
N LEU A 401 -7.90 -13.90 8.98
CA LEU A 401 -6.95 -14.08 10.08
C LEU A 401 -5.91 -15.13 9.71
N ASN A 402 -4.66 -14.89 10.10
CA ASN A 402 -3.56 -15.78 9.82
C ASN A 402 -3.31 -16.74 11.00
N HIS A 403 -3.65 -18.00 10.79
CA HIS A 403 -3.42 -19.07 11.74
C HIS A 403 -2.22 -19.89 11.31
N GLU A 404 -1.03 -19.43 11.68
CA GLU A 404 0.25 -20.10 11.44
C GLU A 404 0.53 -20.36 9.94
N GLY A 405 0.35 -19.33 9.12
CA GLY A 405 0.54 -19.36 7.67
C GLY A 405 -0.71 -19.74 6.87
N ARG A 406 -1.86 -19.91 7.54
CA ARG A 406 -3.15 -20.22 6.90
C ARG A 406 -4.17 -19.12 7.15
N PHE A 407 -4.70 -18.54 6.09
CA PHE A 407 -5.71 -17.50 6.17
C PHE A 407 -7.12 -18.10 6.25
N GLU A 408 -7.88 -17.66 7.24
CA GLU A 408 -9.29 -18.00 7.43
C GLU A 408 -10.13 -16.73 7.47
N ARG A 409 -11.24 -16.69 6.71
CA ARG A 409 -12.11 -15.51 6.67
C ARG A 409 -12.65 -15.19 8.06
N ALA A 410 -12.54 -13.93 8.43
CA ALA A 410 -13.17 -13.34 9.60
C ALA A 410 -14.16 -12.24 9.19
N ASP A 411 -15.01 -11.85 10.15
CA ASP A 411 -15.93 -10.74 9.97
C ASP A 411 -15.18 -9.42 10.19
N SER A 412 -15.10 -8.59 9.15
CA SER A 412 -14.50 -7.25 9.23
C SER A 412 -15.42 -6.22 9.88
N GLY A 413 -16.68 -6.58 10.18
CA GLY A 413 -17.73 -5.66 10.57
C GLY A 413 -18.31 -4.85 9.40
N ILE A 414 -17.67 -4.89 8.21
CA ILE A 414 -18.19 -4.23 7.00
C ILE A 414 -19.17 -5.18 6.31
N THR A 415 -20.45 -4.95 6.57
CA THR A 415 -21.55 -5.74 5.99
C THR A 415 -22.11 -5.16 4.68
N ILE A 416 -21.75 -3.91 4.35
CA ILE A 416 -22.23 -3.21 3.15
C ILE A 416 -21.18 -3.34 2.04
N PRO A 417 -21.49 -4.00 0.91
CA PRO A 417 -20.59 -4.07 -0.23
C PRO A 417 -20.32 -2.67 -0.81
N VAL A 418 -19.08 -2.40 -1.18
CA VAL A 418 -18.64 -1.09 -1.69
C VAL A 418 -17.69 -1.25 -2.88
N ALA A 419 -17.42 -0.15 -3.58
CA ALA A 419 -16.40 -0.07 -4.63
C ALA A 419 -15.04 0.29 -4.02
N GLY A 420 -14.46 -0.60 -3.20
CA GLY A 420 -13.22 -0.35 -2.47
C GLY A 420 -12.01 -0.15 -3.41
N ARG A 421 -11.11 0.79 -3.07
CA ARG A 421 -9.87 1.07 -3.81
C ARG A 421 -8.65 1.10 -2.90
N GLY A 422 -8.16 2.28 -2.56
CA GLY A 422 -6.99 2.46 -1.71
C GLY A 422 -7.28 2.01 -0.28
N LEU A 423 -6.23 1.56 0.39
CA LEU A 423 -6.28 1.01 1.73
C LEU A 423 -4.95 1.29 2.42
N ALA A 424 -5.00 1.96 3.57
CA ALA A 424 -3.83 2.27 4.40
C ALA A 424 -4.06 1.86 5.86
N PHE A 425 -2.97 1.53 6.55
CA PHE A 425 -2.98 0.96 7.89
C PHE A 425 -2.15 1.78 8.88
N GLY A 426 -2.60 1.80 10.13
CA GLY A 426 -1.94 2.49 11.24
C GLY A 426 -2.84 2.53 12.47
N ASP A 427 -2.25 2.62 13.67
CA ASP A 427 -2.99 2.80 14.92
C ASP A 427 -3.40 4.29 15.05
N LEU A 428 -4.65 4.61 14.72
CA LEU A 428 -5.15 5.99 14.61
C LEU A 428 -5.33 6.63 15.99
N ASN A 429 -5.77 5.86 16.98
CA ASN A 429 -6.07 6.37 18.33
C ASN A 429 -4.97 6.05 19.36
N ASN A 430 -3.85 5.46 18.92
CA ASN A 430 -2.70 5.10 19.73
C ASN A 430 -3.04 4.12 20.87
N ASP A 431 -3.93 3.17 20.63
CA ASP A 431 -4.36 2.18 21.63
C ASP A 431 -3.68 0.81 21.52
N GLY A 432 -2.80 0.64 20.53
CA GLY A 432 -2.06 -0.58 20.26
C GLY A 432 -2.75 -1.57 19.36
N TRP A 433 -3.82 -1.16 18.68
CA TRP A 433 -4.58 -2.02 17.78
C TRP A 433 -4.61 -1.40 16.39
N MET A 434 -4.22 -2.18 15.39
CA MET A 434 -4.12 -1.68 14.03
C MET A 434 -5.50 -1.31 13.48
N ASP A 435 -5.61 -0.07 13.00
CA ASP A 435 -6.78 0.43 12.27
C ASP A 435 -6.52 0.44 10.76
N ALA A 436 -7.58 0.69 9.99
CA ALA A 436 -7.48 0.84 8.55
C ALA A 436 -8.41 1.93 8.00
N VAL A 437 -7.97 2.59 6.92
CA VAL A 437 -8.78 3.54 6.14
C VAL A 437 -8.86 3.08 4.70
N LEU A 438 -10.09 2.89 4.22
CA LEU A 438 -10.41 2.42 2.88
C LEU A 438 -11.12 3.51 2.09
N THR A 439 -10.72 3.74 0.84
CA THR A 439 -11.44 4.65 -0.06
C THR A 439 -12.47 3.90 -0.89
N VAL A 440 -13.56 4.58 -1.24
CA VAL A 440 -14.69 4.01 -1.99
C VAL A 440 -14.96 4.88 -3.21
N LEU A 441 -14.92 4.33 -4.43
CA LEU A 441 -15.28 5.09 -5.64
C LEU A 441 -16.69 5.65 -5.53
N GLY A 442 -16.83 6.96 -5.79
CA GLY A 442 -18.12 7.66 -5.73
C GLY A 442 -18.71 7.78 -4.32
N GLY A 443 -18.00 7.33 -3.28
CA GLY A 443 -18.51 7.22 -1.92
C GLY A 443 -17.61 7.89 -0.87
N HIS A 444 -18.06 7.83 0.38
CA HIS A 444 -17.30 8.23 1.55
C HIS A 444 -16.24 7.17 1.91
N PRO A 445 -15.09 7.57 2.50
CA PRO A 445 -14.13 6.61 2.99
C PRO A 445 -14.72 5.82 4.17
N ILE A 446 -14.24 4.60 4.35
CA ILE A 446 -14.58 3.75 5.50
C ILE A 446 -13.37 3.74 6.43
N VAL A 447 -13.59 4.07 7.70
CA VAL A 447 -12.60 3.93 8.76
C VAL A 447 -12.97 2.74 9.63
N LEU A 448 -12.03 1.80 9.74
CA LEU A 448 -12.11 0.61 10.56
C LEU A 448 -11.32 0.87 11.85
N MET A 449 -12.02 1.30 12.90
CA MET A 449 -11.39 1.46 14.22
C MET A 449 -11.44 0.13 14.97
N ASN A 450 -10.30 -0.48 15.22
CA ASN A 450 -10.18 -1.70 15.99
C ASN A 450 -10.53 -1.41 17.45
N ARG A 451 -11.42 -2.20 18.04
CA ARG A 451 -11.81 -2.08 19.46
C ARG A 451 -10.86 -2.77 20.42
N GLY A 452 -9.89 -3.47 19.84
CA GLY A 452 -8.85 -4.18 20.53
C GLY A 452 -9.31 -5.35 21.39
N GLY A 453 -8.48 -5.67 22.36
CA GLY A 453 -8.54 -6.89 23.15
C GLY A 453 -7.66 -6.79 24.39
N LYS A 454 -7.06 -7.90 24.79
CA LYS A 454 -6.20 -7.98 25.99
C LYS A 454 -4.75 -8.38 25.71
N ARG A 455 -4.43 -8.67 24.45
CA ARG A 455 -3.09 -9.05 24.03
C ARG A 455 -2.18 -7.83 24.02
N HIS A 456 -0.93 -8.09 24.32
CA HIS A 456 0.13 -7.11 24.41
C HIS A 456 0.62 -6.72 23.02
N TRP A 457 1.23 -5.54 22.91
CA TRP A 457 1.73 -5.03 21.64
C TRP A 457 3.02 -4.22 21.84
N LEU A 458 3.71 -3.94 20.74
CA LEU A 458 4.83 -3.01 20.69
C LEU A 458 4.83 -2.30 19.34
N THR A 459 4.85 -0.97 19.37
CA THR A 459 4.99 -0.15 18.15
C THR A 459 6.35 0.53 18.14
N ILE A 460 7.14 0.31 17.09
CA ILE A 460 8.51 0.80 16.97
C ILE A 460 8.58 1.92 15.94
N THR A 461 9.18 3.05 16.31
CA THR A 461 9.59 4.12 15.38
C THR A 461 11.10 4.08 15.21
N LEU A 462 11.59 3.94 13.98
CA LEU A 462 13.01 3.98 13.68
C LEU A 462 13.50 5.42 13.49
N ARG A 463 14.74 5.66 13.89
CA ARG A 463 15.47 6.92 13.68
C ARG A 463 16.88 6.64 13.16
N GLY A 464 17.07 6.74 11.84
CA GLY A 464 18.38 6.62 11.22
C GLY A 464 19.29 7.81 11.52
N THR A 465 20.60 7.55 11.55
CA THR A 465 21.67 8.56 11.71
C THR A 465 22.70 8.47 10.58
N ARG A 466 22.84 7.28 9.99
CA ARG A 466 23.60 6.99 8.76
C ARG A 466 22.67 6.55 7.63
N SER A 467 21.68 5.73 7.98
CA SER A 467 20.56 5.41 7.11
C SER A 467 19.63 6.62 7.00
N SER A 468 18.66 6.58 6.08
CA SER A 468 17.58 7.58 6.02
C SER A 468 16.95 7.81 7.40
N ARG A 469 16.49 9.04 7.69
CA ARG A 469 15.99 9.42 9.02
C ARG A 469 14.85 8.51 9.49
N ASP A 470 13.99 8.06 8.58
CA ASP A 470 12.87 7.16 8.87
C ASP A 470 13.26 5.67 8.93
N GLY A 471 14.51 5.32 8.59
CA GLY A 471 15.01 3.96 8.64
C GLY A 471 14.36 3.02 7.62
N LEU A 472 13.79 3.54 6.53
CA LEU A 472 13.17 2.73 5.49
C LEU A 472 14.21 1.76 4.89
N GLY A 473 13.80 0.52 4.65
CA GLY A 473 14.68 -0.61 4.27
C GLY A 473 15.23 -1.41 5.45
N ALA A 474 15.10 -0.93 6.70
CA ALA A 474 15.55 -1.69 7.86
C ALA A 474 14.71 -2.96 8.08
N ARG A 475 15.36 -4.04 8.49
CA ARG A 475 14.70 -5.25 8.98
C ARG A 475 14.61 -5.20 10.49
N VAL A 476 13.41 -5.39 11.03
CA VAL A 476 13.17 -5.41 12.48
C VAL A 476 12.55 -6.75 12.85
N ARG A 477 13.15 -7.43 13.82
CA ARG A 477 12.63 -8.67 14.38
C ARG A 477 12.26 -8.49 15.84
N VAL A 478 11.05 -8.89 16.21
CA VAL A 478 10.52 -8.83 17.57
C VAL A 478 9.92 -10.18 17.93
N ASN A 479 10.49 -10.86 18.94
CA ASN A 479 10.00 -12.16 19.40
C ASN A 479 9.75 -13.20 18.29
N GLY A 480 10.60 -13.21 17.25
CA GLY A 480 10.49 -14.11 16.10
C GLY A 480 9.73 -13.56 14.91
N GLN A 481 8.90 -12.51 15.09
CA GLN A 481 8.22 -11.83 13.99
C GLN A 481 9.17 -10.90 13.28
N THR A 482 9.18 -10.91 11.95
CA THR A 482 9.97 -9.95 11.17
C THR A 482 9.07 -8.98 10.42
N ARG A 483 9.48 -7.70 10.36
CA ARG A 483 8.91 -6.68 9.48
C ARG A 483 10.03 -5.87 8.81
N PHE A 484 9.74 -5.39 7.62
CA PHE A 484 10.63 -4.54 6.84
C PHE A 484 10.07 -3.12 6.82
N ALA A 485 10.89 -2.13 7.19
CA ALA A 485 10.49 -0.74 7.29
C ALA A 485 10.18 -0.14 5.92
N THR A 486 8.91 0.19 5.68
CA THR A 486 8.44 0.84 4.46
C THR A 486 7.12 1.54 4.72
N THR A 487 6.87 2.64 4.01
CA THR A 487 5.53 3.25 3.93
C THR A 487 4.77 2.75 2.71
N ALA A 488 5.45 2.09 1.77
CA ALA A 488 4.87 1.63 0.52
C ALA A 488 4.25 0.23 0.63
N GLY A 489 3.15 0.04 -0.07
CA GLY A 489 2.39 -1.20 -0.14
C GLY A 489 0.95 -0.91 -0.52
N SER A 490 0.11 -1.94 -0.59
CA SER A 490 -1.29 -1.82 -0.98
C SER A 490 -1.45 -1.30 -2.42
N TYR A 491 -2.60 -0.67 -2.72
CA TYR A 491 -2.93 -0.02 -3.98
C TYR A 491 -2.95 1.50 -3.78
N LEU A 492 -2.06 2.23 -4.48
CA LEU A 492 -2.01 3.71 -4.52
C LEU A 492 -1.81 4.42 -3.17
N SER A 493 -1.46 3.69 -2.12
CA SER A 493 -1.59 4.14 -0.73
C SER A 493 -0.25 4.15 0.01
N ALA A 494 -0.21 4.86 1.13
CA ALA A 494 0.94 4.90 2.03
C ALA A 494 0.50 4.60 3.46
N ASN A 495 1.20 3.67 4.11
CA ASN A 495 0.94 3.27 5.48
C ASN A 495 1.68 4.17 6.48
N ASP A 496 1.27 4.08 7.73
CA ASP A 496 2.04 4.59 8.86
C ASP A 496 3.47 4.01 8.83
N ARG A 497 4.48 4.85 9.08
CA ARG A 497 5.90 4.43 9.13
C ARG A 497 6.22 3.59 10.37
N ARG A 498 5.37 3.61 11.40
CA ARG A 498 5.60 2.91 12.65
C ARG A 498 5.36 1.40 12.46
N LEU A 499 6.26 0.58 12.99
CA LEU A 499 6.20 -0.87 12.87
C LEU A 499 5.45 -1.47 14.06
N HIS A 500 4.37 -2.19 13.78
CA HIS A 500 3.52 -2.81 14.81
C HIS A 500 3.81 -4.31 15.00
N PHE A 501 3.89 -4.75 16.25
CA PHE A 501 4.08 -6.15 16.61
C PHE A 501 3.10 -6.54 17.72
N GLY A 502 2.24 -7.53 17.48
CA GLY A 502 1.46 -8.16 18.54
C GLY A 502 2.34 -9.11 19.35
N LEU A 503 2.28 -9.03 20.66
CA LEU A 503 3.12 -9.82 21.57
C LEU A 503 2.35 -10.97 22.25
N GLY A 504 1.08 -11.16 21.89
CA GLY A 504 0.22 -12.15 22.53
C GLY A 504 0.12 -11.90 24.03
N ASP A 505 0.46 -12.91 24.83
CA ASP A 505 0.48 -12.82 26.30
C ASP A 505 1.85 -12.34 26.86
N SER A 506 2.83 -12.04 26.00
CA SER A 506 4.16 -11.62 26.44
C SER A 506 4.18 -10.14 26.82
N ASN A 507 4.61 -9.84 28.04
CA ASN A 507 4.75 -8.46 28.54
C ASN A 507 6.14 -7.84 28.26
N SER A 508 6.98 -8.56 27.52
CA SER A 508 8.31 -8.10 27.14
C SER A 508 8.71 -8.62 25.76
N ALA A 509 9.68 -7.95 25.15
CA ALA A 509 10.18 -8.27 23.83
C ALA A 509 11.70 -8.17 23.73
N VAL A 510 12.27 -9.04 22.88
CA VAL A 510 13.63 -8.92 22.36
C VAL A 510 13.52 -8.36 20.95
N ILE A 511 14.28 -7.30 20.69
CA ILE A 511 14.24 -6.56 19.42
C ILE A 511 15.62 -6.64 18.77
N ASP A 512 15.66 -7.12 17.53
CA ASP A 512 16.81 -7.01 16.64
C ASP A 512 16.50 -6.05 15.51
N VAL A 513 17.41 -5.11 15.24
CA VAL A 513 17.31 -4.19 14.09
C VAL A 513 18.55 -4.29 13.23
N TRP A 514 18.35 -4.61 11.95
CA TRP A 514 19.37 -4.50 10.90
C TRP A 514 19.08 -3.25 10.08
N TRP A 515 19.98 -2.28 10.15
CA TRP A 515 19.87 -1.01 9.45
C TRP A 515 20.45 -1.09 8.03
N PRO A 516 19.93 -0.32 7.06
CA PRO A 516 20.51 -0.20 5.72
C PRO A 516 22.00 0.15 5.72
N SER A 517 22.48 0.90 6.72
CA SER A 517 23.90 1.23 6.88
C SER A 517 24.83 0.05 7.23
N GLY A 518 24.26 -1.14 7.43
CA GLY A 518 24.92 -2.36 7.90
C GLY A 518 25.06 -2.47 9.42
N ALA A 519 24.56 -1.49 10.19
CA ALA A 519 24.55 -1.59 11.65
C ALA A 519 23.53 -2.65 12.12
N HIS A 520 23.91 -3.42 13.13
CA HIS A 520 23.00 -4.31 13.86
C HIS A 520 22.95 -3.89 15.33
N GLN A 521 21.76 -3.92 15.91
CA GLN A 521 21.56 -3.65 17.32
C GLN A 521 20.51 -4.57 17.92
N GLU A 522 20.74 -4.94 19.17
CA GLU A 522 19.88 -5.79 19.97
C GLU A 522 19.41 -5.00 21.20
N ILE A 523 18.10 -4.98 21.44
CA ILE A 523 17.49 -4.42 22.65
C ILE A 523 16.82 -5.56 23.40
N LYS A 524 17.32 -5.83 24.61
CA LYS A 524 16.80 -6.86 25.51
C LYS A 524 15.77 -6.26 26.46
N ASP A 525 14.77 -7.05 26.80
CA ASP A 525 13.76 -6.74 27.84
C ASP A 525 12.98 -5.43 27.58
N ALA A 526 12.65 -5.15 26.32
CA ALA A 526 11.74 -4.04 25.99
C ALA A 526 10.35 -4.35 26.57
N ARG A 527 9.76 -3.40 27.31
CA ARG A 527 8.39 -3.58 27.86
C ARG A 527 7.35 -3.62 26.73
N ALA A 528 6.30 -4.40 26.91
CA ALA A 528 5.11 -4.33 26.08
C ALA A 528 4.29 -3.04 26.32
N ASP A 529 3.26 -2.86 25.50
CA ASP A 529 2.22 -1.83 25.57
C ASP A 529 2.76 -0.40 25.50
N GLN A 530 3.70 -0.18 24.59
CA GLN A 530 4.34 1.12 24.42
C GLN A 530 4.74 1.42 22.97
N PHE A 531 4.85 2.71 22.69
CA PHE A 531 5.58 3.23 21.54
C PHE A 531 7.06 3.35 21.92
N LEU A 532 7.93 2.70 21.16
CA LEU A 532 9.37 2.71 21.38
C LEU A 532 10.08 3.37 20.20
N GLU A 533 10.79 4.47 20.47
CA GLU A 533 11.71 5.04 19.49
C GLU A 533 13.06 4.31 19.58
N VAL A 534 13.54 3.84 18.43
CA VAL A 534 14.80 3.11 18.30
C VAL A 534 15.73 3.88 17.37
N ARG A 535 16.83 4.39 17.93
CA ARG A 535 17.83 5.21 17.21
C ARG A 535 18.97 4.34 16.71
N GLU A 536 19.38 4.56 15.47
CA GLU A 536 20.53 3.91 14.86
C GLU A 536 21.81 4.24 15.65
N PRO A 537 22.68 3.26 15.96
CA PRO A 537 23.88 3.50 16.74
C PRO A 537 24.84 4.43 16.00
N GLU A 538 25.36 5.44 16.70
CA GLU A 538 26.50 6.21 16.20
C GLU A 538 27.73 5.30 16.08
N ARG A 539 28.55 5.51 15.06
CA ARG A 539 29.78 4.74 14.89
C ARG A 539 30.74 5.06 16.04
N LEU A 540 31.22 4.03 16.74
CA LEU A 540 32.37 4.12 17.65
C LEU A 540 33.67 4.43 16.88
#